data_AF-A0A2X3IKD5-F1
#
_entry.id   AF-A0A2X3IKD5-F1
#
_cell.length_a   1.000
_cell.length_b   1.000
_cell.length_c   1.000
_cell.angle_alpha   90.00
_cell.angle_beta   90.00
_cell.angle_gamma   90.00
#
_symmetry.space_group_name_H-M   'P 1'
#
loop_
_entity.id
_entity.type
_entity.pdbx_description
1 polymer ?
#
loop_
_entity_poly.entity_id
_entity_poly.type
_entity_poly.pdbx_seq_one_letter_code
_entity_poly.pdbx_strand_id
1 'polypeptide(L)' 'MEIIEELEPQRRNAWCGSIGYISFCGKMDTSITIRTLTAEGGKLYCSAGGGIVADSNEAAEYQETFDKVNRILPLLES' A
#
# COMPACT_ATOMS: atom_id res chain seq x y z
N MET A 1 -4.78 2.17 -14.55
CA MET A 1 -5.47 1.53 -13.41
C MET A 1 -6.19 0.25 -13.80
N GLU A 2 -6.64 0.10 -15.05
CA GLU A 2 -7.38 -1.08 -15.52
C GLU A 2 -6.64 -2.41 -15.26
N ILE A 3 -5.36 -2.51 -15.62
CA ILE A 3 -4.54 -3.71 -15.35
C ILE A 3 -4.45 -4.02 -13.86
N ILE A 4 -4.36 -3.00 -13.00
CA ILE A 4 -4.32 -3.20 -11.55
C ILE A 4 -5.66 -3.74 -11.06
N GLU A 5 -6.79 -3.18 -11.52
CA GLU A 5 -8.14 -3.67 -11.16
C GLU A 5 -8.40 -5.09 -11.69
N GLU A 6 -7.80 -5.45 -12.83
CA GLU A 6 -7.91 -6.80 -13.41
C GLU A 6 -7.11 -7.84 -12.62
N LEU A 7 -5.89 -7.49 -12.20
CA LEU A 7 -4.96 -8.42 -11.56
C LEU A 7 -5.12 -8.51 -10.04
N GLU A 8 -5.52 -7.44 -9.36
CA GLU A 8 -5.69 -7.44 -7.92
C GLU A 8 -7.07 -8.01 -7.53
N PRO A 9 -7.12 -9.06 -6.69
CA PRO A 9 -8.38 -9.74 -6.38
C PRO A 9 -9.34 -8.91 -5.51
N GLN A 10 -8.86 -7.82 -4.91
CA GLN A 10 -9.66 -6.86 -4.16
C GLN A 10 -9.24 -5.43 -4.50
N ARG A 11 -10.19 -4.50 -4.39
CA ARG A 11 -9.88 -3.07 -4.51
C ARG A 11 -9.00 -2.59 -3.37
N ARG A 12 -8.04 -1.72 -3.69
CA ARG A 12 -7.06 -1.15 -2.76
C ARG A 12 -7.66 -0.31 -1.62
N ASN A 13 -8.85 0.25 -1.82
CA ASN A 13 -9.54 1.11 -0.84
C ASN A 13 -8.62 2.25 -0.34
N ALA A 14 -8.30 2.29 0.96
CA ALA A 14 -7.45 3.32 1.55
C ALA A 14 -5.96 3.20 1.19
N TRP A 15 -5.48 2.02 0.78
CA TRP A 15 -4.07 1.79 0.44
C TRP A 15 -3.72 2.36 -0.94
N CYS A 16 -2.53 2.95 -1.07
CA CYS A 16 -2.12 3.75 -2.25
C CYS A 16 -3.05 4.94 -2.59
N GLY A 17 -3.93 5.33 -1.67
CA GLY A 17 -4.66 6.59 -1.70
C GLY A 17 -3.87 7.73 -1.07
N SER A 18 -4.57 8.71 -0.49
CA SER A 18 -3.95 9.85 0.17
C SER A 18 -4.64 10.21 1.47
N ILE A 19 -3.83 10.58 2.48
CA ILE A 19 -4.28 11.25 3.70
C ILE A 19 -3.63 12.63 3.71
N GLY A 20 -4.40 13.67 3.97
CA GLY A 20 -3.90 15.04 3.98
C GLY A 20 -4.88 16.04 4.57
N TYR A 21 -4.52 17.32 4.50
CA TYR A 21 -5.37 18.43 4.91
C TYR A 21 -5.39 19.53 3.85
N ILE A 22 -6.49 20.26 3.80
CA ILE A 22 -6.63 21.52 3.06
C ILE A 22 -7.07 22.58 4.08
N SER A 23 -6.23 23.58 4.29
CA SER A 23 -6.45 24.64 5.27
C SER A 23 -7.13 25.84 4.65
N PHE A 24 -7.94 26.55 5.43
CA PHE A 24 -8.53 27.83 5.03
C PHE A 24 -7.50 28.90 4.67
N CYS A 25 -6.24 28.77 5.14
CA CYS A 25 -5.15 29.65 4.74
C CYS A 25 -4.55 29.32 3.35
N GLY A 26 -5.19 28.41 2.60
CA GLY A 26 -4.76 28.00 1.27
C GLY A 26 -3.63 26.97 1.25
N LYS A 27 -3.14 26.54 2.41
CA LYS A 27 -2.11 25.49 2.50
C LYS A 27 -2.74 24.11 2.41
N MET A 28 -2.04 23.21 1.74
CA MET A 28 -2.40 21.80 1.64
C MET A 28 -1.14 20.96 1.81
N ASP A 29 -1.29 19.81 2.45
CA ASP A 29 -0.27 18.76 2.46
C ASP A 29 -0.96 17.39 2.40
N THR A 30 -0.36 16.46 1.67
CA THR A 30 -0.94 15.16 1.35
C THR A 30 0.14 14.09 1.29
N SER A 31 -0.18 12.91 1.82
CA SER A 31 0.67 11.72 1.78
C SER A 31 0.22 10.74 0.70
N ILE A 32 1.04 9.73 0.42
CA ILE A 32 0.63 8.50 -0.24
C ILE A 32 0.59 7.41 0.82
N THR A 33 -0.52 6.68 0.93
CA THR A 33 -0.75 5.65 1.97
C THR A 33 -0.10 4.30 1.64
N ILE A 34 1.22 4.30 1.41
CA ILE A 34 1.96 3.12 0.93
C ILE A 34 2.39 2.13 2.03
N ARG A 35 2.51 2.54 3.30
CA ARG A 35 2.83 1.68 4.47
C ARG A 35 1.73 1.85 5.53
N THR A 36 0.50 1.59 5.12
CA THR A 36 -0.71 1.89 5.88
C THR A 36 -1.51 0.61 6.11
N LEU A 37 -2.04 0.43 7.31
CA LEU A 37 -2.96 -0.65 7.62
C LEU A 37 -4.39 -0.13 7.70
N THR A 38 -5.33 -0.93 7.23
CA THR A 38 -6.76 -0.70 7.44
C THR A 38 -7.24 -1.65 8.53
N ALA A 39 -7.86 -1.12 9.59
CA ALA A 39 -8.45 -1.90 10.66
C ALA A 39 -9.98 -1.84 10.55
N GLU A 40 -10.62 -2.97 10.25
CA GLU A 40 -12.07 -3.05 10.06
C GLU A 40 -12.61 -4.40 10.54
N GLY A 41 -13.72 -4.39 11.28
CA GLY A 41 -14.42 -5.62 11.69
C GLY A 41 -13.55 -6.60 12.50
N GLY A 42 -12.61 -6.08 13.29
CA GLY A 42 -11.66 -6.91 14.06
C GLY A 42 -10.56 -7.55 13.21
N LYS A 43 -10.37 -7.11 11.96
CA LYS A 43 -9.30 -7.56 11.06
C LYS A 43 -8.38 -6.40 10.69
N LEU A 44 -7.10 -6.72 10.52
CA LEU A 44 -6.10 -5.81 9.99
C LEU A 44 -5.74 -6.22 8.56
N TYR A 45 -5.65 -5.24 7.67
CA TYR A 45 -5.26 -5.42 6.28
C TYR A 45 -4.01 -4.59 6.01
N CYS A 46 -2.97 -5.20 5.44
CA CYS A 46 -1.73 -4.54 5.06
C CYS A 46 -1.32 -5.02 3.67
N SER A 47 -1.16 -4.08 2.74
CA SER A 47 -0.81 -4.37 1.36
C SER A 47 0.59 -3.87 1.04
N ALA A 48 1.25 -4.57 0.12
CA ALA A 48 2.53 -4.19 -0.46
C ALA A 48 2.46 -4.34 -1.97
N GLY A 49 3.23 -3.53 -2.70
CA GLY A 49 3.29 -3.58 -4.15
C GLY A 49 4.70 -3.33 -4.66
N GLY A 50 5.00 -3.90 -5.84
CA GLY A 50 6.22 -3.72 -6.61
C GLY A 50 5.94 -3.00 -7.92
N GLY A 51 6.91 -2.24 -8.43
CA GLY A 51 6.78 -1.53 -9.70
C GLY A 51 7.35 -2.37 -10.83
N ILE A 52 6.49 -3.05 -11.59
CA ILE A 52 6.93 -3.95 -12.67
C ILE A 52 7.32 -3.15 -13.91
N VAL A 53 8.52 -3.42 -14.43
CA VAL A 53 9.05 -2.91 -15.70
C VAL A 53 9.50 -4.07 -16.59
N ALA A 54 9.90 -3.78 -17.83
CA ALA A 54 10.28 -4.82 -18.80
C ALA A 54 11.42 -5.74 -18.33
N ASP A 55 12.35 -5.19 -17.54
CA ASP A 55 13.52 -5.91 -17.03
C ASP A 55 13.29 -6.51 -15.62
N SER A 56 12.07 -6.41 -15.08
CA SER A 56 11.76 -6.94 -13.76
C SER A 56 11.91 -8.46 -13.71
N ASN A 57 12.45 -8.96 -12.61
CA ASN A 57 12.53 -10.39 -12.32
C ASN A 57 11.44 -10.78 -11.33
N GLU A 58 10.57 -11.72 -11.70
CA GLU A 58 9.41 -12.14 -10.90
C GLU A 58 9.77 -12.47 -9.44
N ALA A 59 10.81 -13.28 -9.20
CA ALA A 59 11.19 -13.69 -7.85
C ALA A 59 11.71 -12.52 -7.01
N ALA A 60 12.46 -11.61 -7.63
CA ALA A 60 12.96 -10.41 -6.96
C ALA A 60 11.81 -9.44 -6.61
N GLU A 61 10.89 -9.20 -7.53
CA GLU A 61 9.73 -8.34 -7.29
C GLU A 61 8.82 -8.92 -6.20
N TYR A 62 8.61 -10.24 -6.20
CA TYR A 62 7.86 -10.91 -5.15
C TYR A 62 8.49 -10.69 -3.78
N GLN A 63 9.80 -10.93 -3.65
CA GLN A 63 10.51 -10.69 -2.38
C GLN A 63 10.45 -9.22 -1.95
N GLU A 64 10.56 -8.29 -2.90
CA GLU A 64 10.48 -6.85 -2.61
C GLU A 64 9.15 -6.47 -1.97
N THR A 65 8.03 -7.11 -2.35
CA THR A 65 6.74 -6.86 -1.69
C THR A 65 6.77 -7.20 -0.20
N PHE A 66 7.42 -8.29 0.20
CA PHE A 66 7.61 -8.63 1.61
C PHE A 66 8.53 -7.64 2.29
N ASP A 67 9.68 -7.32 1.69
CA ASP A 67 10.69 -6.42 2.28
C ASP A 67 10.08 -5.06 2.67
N LYS A 68 9.10 -4.58 1.89
CA LYS A 68 8.40 -3.31 2.13
C LYS A 68 7.52 -3.29 3.38
N VAL A 69 7.05 -4.44 3.85
CA VAL A 69 6.17 -4.58 5.03
C VAL A 69 6.75 -5.45 6.13
N ASN A 70 7.92 -6.07 5.91
CA ASN A 70 8.56 -7.01 6.83
C ASN A 70 8.92 -6.38 8.19
N ARG A 71 8.99 -5.05 8.30
CA ARG A 71 9.17 -4.37 9.59
C ARG A 71 7.85 -4.08 10.32
N ILE A 72 6.73 -4.11 9.62
CA ILE A 72 5.40 -3.80 10.17
C ILE A 72 4.75 -5.08 10.67
N LEU A 73 4.67 -6.12 9.82
CA LEU A 73 3.89 -7.32 10.12
C LEU A 73 4.37 -8.06 11.37
N PRO A 74 5.67 -8.34 11.58
CA PRO A 74 6.12 -9.10 12.76
C PRO A 74 5.88 -8.37 14.09
N LEU A 75 5.79 -7.03 14.07
CA LEU A 75 5.50 -6.24 15.28
C LEU A 75 4.03 -6.34 15.72
N LEU A 76 3.14 -6.84 14.86
CA LEU A 76 1.72 -7.00 15.14
C LEU A 76 1.37 -8.42 15.62
N GLU A 77 2.33 -9.34 15.56
CA GLU A 77 2.18 -10.74 15.97
C GLU A 77 2.58 -10.98 17.44
N SER A 78 3.24 -10.02 18.09
CA SER A 78 3.73 -10.08 19.48
C SER A 78 2.86 -9.29 20.44
#